data_AF-A0A9X3XB56-F1
#
_entry.id   AF-A0A9X3XB56-F1
#
_cell.length_a   1.000
_cell.length_b   1.000
_cell.length_c   1.000
_cell.angle_alpha   90.00
_cell.angle_beta   90.00
_cell.angle_gamma   90.00
#
_symmetry.space_group_name_H-M   'P 1'
#
loop_
_entity.id
_entity.type
_entity.pdbx_description
1 polymer ?
#
loop_
_entity_poly.entity_id
_entity_poly.type
_entity_poly.pdbx_seq_one_letter_code
_entity_poly.pdbx_strand_id
1 'polypeptide(L)'
;MKRTEIDALVRAHRGRARPVAFLHVLRQARLDEDDQSFLREHVAELGVPDLLAWRARCEPGFTGTVLRALARIALEDPSQFEHEVLDAPRFSLHDDEWIELADLTRGKVPPRIFERITARRVRAEVPQEKESAALPTDDFDLAGFLESSLAEIAPAGAGLATPIDASLAPEAIVERARNAWSPEERVMLLEWAAAHGVPRKPLVEIAVAAIRAGEMDPRLRAFVASQVGTRAAWDAHGLDVVLAFLDRSAYSSLSELCALVWSAARGAPAVRGVPGRDEPQGLLSAMSAAFAAALVHVARESLVASLPARAMAALSALACLAPPPRLSRTIFDLLRAPGVAGEVLALVELNVRLVKHSSARDASFESIVAAIHCLADAGPEA
;
A
#
# COMPACT_ATOMS: atom_id res chain seq x y z
N MET A 1 -11.78 -16.99 -7.74
CA MET A 1 -12.34 -15.92 -8.63
C MET A 1 -12.80 -16.55 -9.94
N LYS A 2 -13.62 -15.88 -10.75
CA LYS A 2 -14.00 -16.39 -12.08
C LYS A 2 -12.93 -16.05 -13.12
N ARG A 3 -12.74 -16.90 -14.14
CA ARG A 3 -11.78 -16.66 -15.24
C ARG A 3 -11.97 -15.28 -15.89
N THR A 4 -13.21 -14.86 -16.16
CA THR A 4 -13.49 -13.55 -16.78
C THR A 4 -13.04 -12.36 -15.93
N GLU A 5 -13.04 -12.50 -14.60
CA GLU A 5 -12.57 -11.46 -13.68
C GLU A 5 -11.04 -11.44 -13.65
N ILE A 6 -10.40 -12.61 -13.70
CA ILE A 6 -8.95 -12.76 -13.79
C ILE A 6 -8.46 -12.14 -15.10
N ASP A 7 -9.07 -12.47 -16.24
CA ASP A 7 -8.70 -11.91 -17.54
C ASP A 7 -8.85 -10.38 -17.56
N ALA A 8 -9.93 -9.85 -16.96
CA ALA A 8 -10.14 -8.42 -16.82
C ALA A 8 -9.08 -7.74 -15.94
N LEU A 9 -8.65 -8.40 -14.85
CA LEU A 9 -7.54 -7.94 -14.03
C LEU A 9 -6.22 -7.97 -14.80
N VAL A 10 -5.91 -9.05 -15.53
CA VAL A 10 -4.70 -9.14 -16.36
C VAL A 10 -4.65 -7.98 -17.34
N ARG A 11 -5.76 -7.64 -18.00
CA ARG A 11 -5.80 -6.48 -18.88
C ARG A 11 -5.67 -5.14 -18.14
N ALA A 12 -6.27 -5.00 -16.95
CA ALA A 12 -6.07 -3.81 -16.11
C ALA A 12 -4.58 -3.62 -15.72
N HIS A 13 -3.85 -4.72 -15.59
CA HIS A 13 -2.40 -4.77 -15.32
C HIS A 13 -1.54 -4.87 -16.59
N ARG A 14 -2.08 -4.51 -17.75
CA ARG A 14 -1.39 -4.48 -19.06
C ARG A 14 -0.82 -5.82 -19.51
N GLY A 15 -1.51 -6.90 -19.18
CA GLY A 15 -1.09 -8.26 -19.54
C GLY A 15 -0.10 -8.89 -18.54
N ARG A 16 0.28 -8.19 -17.46
CA ARG A 16 1.21 -8.73 -16.46
C ARG A 16 0.49 -9.67 -15.50
N ALA A 17 0.89 -10.94 -15.45
CA ALA A 17 0.23 -11.93 -14.60
C ALA A 17 0.69 -11.85 -13.14
N ARG A 18 1.97 -11.55 -12.89
CA ARG A 18 2.51 -11.48 -11.52
C ARG A 18 1.77 -10.49 -10.60
N PRO A 19 1.48 -9.24 -11.00
CA PRO A 19 0.67 -8.33 -10.18
C PRO A 19 -0.73 -8.88 -9.90
N VAL A 20 -1.35 -9.56 -10.87
CA VAL A 20 -2.67 -10.17 -10.68
C VAL A 20 -2.62 -11.32 -9.67
N ALA A 21 -1.60 -12.17 -9.79
CA ALA A 21 -1.35 -13.25 -8.83
C ALA A 21 -1.19 -12.67 -7.42
N PHE A 22 -0.27 -11.72 -7.23
CA PHE A 22 0.07 -11.18 -5.92
C PHE A 22 -1.05 -10.32 -5.31
N LEU A 23 -1.64 -9.39 -6.08
CA LEU A 23 -2.57 -8.39 -5.56
C LEU A 23 -4.01 -8.90 -5.44
N HIS A 24 -4.39 -9.97 -6.16
CA HIS A 24 -5.79 -10.43 -6.24
C HIS A 24 -5.95 -11.91 -5.92
N VAL A 25 -5.30 -12.79 -6.67
CA VAL A 25 -5.55 -14.24 -6.61
C VAL A 25 -5.01 -14.83 -5.31
N LEU A 26 -3.72 -14.61 -5.02
CA LEU A 26 -3.08 -15.07 -3.79
C LEU A 26 -3.58 -14.34 -2.56
N ARG A 27 -4.42 -13.31 -2.68
CA ARG A 27 -5.08 -12.69 -1.53
C ARG A 27 -6.42 -13.32 -1.23
N GLN A 28 -6.96 -14.23 -2.04
CA GLN A 28 -8.23 -14.90 -1.74
C GLN A 28 -8.11 -15.80 -0.49
N ALA A 29 -9.23 -15.99 0.20
CA ALA A 29 -9.29 -16.89 1.36
C ALA A 29 -9.16 -18.37 0.96
N ARG A 30 -9.67 -18.70 -0.23
CA ARG A 30 -9.57 -20.00 -0.87
C ARG A 30 -9.28 -19.78 -2.36
N LEU A 31 -8.45 -20.65 -2.93
CA LEU A 31 -8.16 -20.67 -4.36
C LEU A 31 -9.08 -21.68 -5.04
N ASP A 32 -9.91 -21.20 -5.96
CA ASP A 32 -10.80 -22.02 -6.78
C ASP A 32 -10.06 -22.58 -8.01
N GLU A 33 -10.73 -23.39 -8.82
CA GLU A 33 -10.11 -24.02 -10.00
C GLU A 33 -9.56 -23.01 -11.01
N ASP A 34 -10.30 -21.92 -11.29
CA ASP A 34 -9.86 -20.84 -12.18
C ASP A 34 -8.62 -20.12 -11.63
N ASP A 35 -8.55 -19.88 -10.31
CA ASP A 35 -7.39 -19.28 -9.64
C ASP A 35 -6.16 -20.18 -9.79
N GLN A 36 -6.35 -21.49 -9.55
CA GLN A 36 -5.31 -22.49 -9.67
C GLN A 36 -4.84 -22.67 -11.12
N SER A 37 -5.76 -22.59 -12.09
CA SER A 37 -5.45 -22.66 -13.52
C SER A 37 -4.57 -21.49 -13.94
N PHE A 38 -4.96 -20.27 -13.54
CA PHE A 38 -4.19 -19.05 -13.80
C PHE A 38 -2.77 -19.11 -13.20
N LEU A 39 -2.63 -19.52 -11.93
CA LEU A 39 -1.32 -19.62 -11.29
C LEU A 39 -0.42 -20.68 -11.95
N ARG A 40 -0.98 -21.78 -12.47
CA ARG A 40 -0.22 -22.78 -13.23
C ARG A 40 0.23 -22.24 -14.60
N GLU A 41 -0.65 -21.53 -15.30
CA GLU A 41 -0.38 -20.93 -16.61
C GLU A 41 0.81 -19.95 -16.52
N HIS A 42 0.86 -19.17 -15.44
CA HIS A 42 1.85 -18.10 -15.25
C HIS A 42 2.94 -18.42 -14.21
N VAL A 43 3.14 -19.69 -13.86
CA VAL A 43 4.09 -20.10 -12.80
C VAL A 43 5.52 -19.60 -13.04
N ALA A 44 5.92 -19.45 -14.30
CA ALA A 44 7.25 -18.96 -14.67
C ALA A 44 7.46 -17.47 -14.35
N GLU A 45 6.38 -16.69 -14.26
CA GLU A 45 6.40 -15.26 -13.91
C GLU A 45 6.35 -15.02 -12.40
N LEU A 46 6.08 -16.05 -11.60
CA LEU A 46 5.93 -15.95 -10.15
C LEU A 46 7.31 -15.94 -9.46
N GLY A 47 7.49 -15.01 -8.53
CA GLY A 47 8.66 -15.01 -7.66
C GLY A 47 8.52 -16.01 -6.50
N VAL A 48 9.59 -16.21 -5.73
CA VAL A 48 9.53 -17.06 -4.52
C VAL A 48 8.40 -16.63 -3.58
N PRO A 49 8.20 -15.33 -3.22
CA PRO A 49 7.13 -14.95 -2.31
C PRO A 49 5.74 -15.37 -2.81
N ASP A 50 5.51 -15.29 -4.12
CA ASP A 50 4.26 -15.66 -4.77
C ASP A 50 4.04 -17.19 -4.71
N LEU A 51 5.08 -17.96 -5.02
CA LEU A 51 5.07 -19.42 -4.94
C LEU A 51 4.84 -19.92 -3.51
N LEU A 52 5.47 -19.26 -2.53
CA LEU A 52 5.29 -19.60 -1.11
C LEU A 52 3.87 -19.27 -0.62
N ALA A 53 3.35 -18.10 -1.01
CA ALA A 53 1.97 -17.73 -0.72
C ALA A 53 0.96 -18.68 -1.39
N TRP A 54 1.26 -19.15 -2.60
CA TRP A 54 0.46 -20.16 -3.28
C TRP A 54 0.49 -21.48 -2.52
N ARG A 55 1.69 -21.97 -2.18
CA ARG A 55 1.88 -23.21 -1.43
C ARG A 55 1.08 -23.22 -0.13
N ALA A 56 1.13 -22.13 0.64
CA ALA A 56 0.43 -22.01 1.92
C ALA A 56 -1.11 -22.14 1.80
N ARG A 57 -1.67 -22.03 0.59
CA ARG A 57 -3.11 -22.14 0.31
C ARG A 57 -3.52 -23.45 -0.36
N CYS A 58 -2.56 -24.31 -0.68
CA CYS A 58 -2.82 -25.61 -1.28
C CYS A 58 -2.92 -26.70 -0.21
N GLU A 59 -3.81 -27.66 -0.43
CA GLU A 59 -3.84 -28.88 0.37
C GLU A 59 -2.52 -29.66 0.23
N PRO A 60 -2.10 -30.40 1.27
CA PRO A 60 -0.95 -31.28 1.18
C PRO A 60 -1.06 -32.23 -0.04
N GLY A 61 -0.02 -32.31 -0.86
CA GLY A 61 0.04 -33.18 -2.05
C GLY A 61 -0.40 -32.54 -3.39
N PHE A 62 -0.92 -31.31 -3.39
CA PHE A 62 -1.29 -30.59 -4.62
C PHE A 62 -0.12 -29.81 -5.27
N THR A 63 1.09 -29.93 -4.73
CA THR A 63 2.09 -28.86 -4.77
C THR A 63 3.20 -29.08 -5.77
N GLY A 64 3.16 -30.16 -6.55
CA GLY A 64 4.21 -30.51 -7.51
C GLY A 64 4.51 -29.42 -8.54
N THR A 65 3.56 -28.56 -8.91
CA THR A 65 3.85 -27.40 -9.77
C THR A 65 4.68 -26.33 -9.04
N VAL A 66 4.35 -26.03 -7.79
CA VAL A 66 5.10 -25.09 -6.95
C VAL A 66 6.49 -25.63 -6.65
N LEU A 67 6.62 -26.92 -6.30
CA LEU A 67 7.90 -27.55 -6.00
C LEU A 67 8.81 -27.58 -7.23
N ARG A 68 8.27 -27.86 -8.42
CA ARG A 68 9.04 -27.76 -9.68
C ARG A 68 9.52 -26.34 -9.95
N ALA A 69 8.70 -25.32 -9.66
CA ALA A 69 9.10 -23.93 -9.81
C ALA A 69 10.20 -23.53 -8.80
N LEU A 70 10.07 -23.92 -7.53
CA LEU A 70 11.09 -23.72 -6.50
C LEU A 70 12.40 -24.44 -6.85
N ALA A 71 12.33 -25.68 -7.33
CA ALA A 71 13.49 -26.44 -7.79
C ALA A 71 14.17 -25.73 -8.97
N ARG A 72 13.39 -25.18 -9.92
CA ARG A 72 13.93 -24.38 -11.02
C ARG A 72 14.71 -23.16 -10.51
N ILE A 73 14.17 -22.42 -9.53
CA ILE A 73 14.88 -21.28 -8.92
C ILE A 73 16.16 -21.75 -8.23
N ALA A 74 16.14 -22.86 -7.50
CA ALA A 74 17.35 -23.44 -6.89
C ALA A 74 18.44 -23.81 -7.91
N LEU A 75 18.05 -24.14 -9.15
CA LEU A 75 18.95 -24.47 -10.24
C LEU A 75 19.51 -23.23 -10.94
N GLU A 76 18.64 -22.24 -11.20
CA GLU A 76 18.98 -21.02 -11.94
C GLU A 76 19.73 -20.01 -11.05
N ASP A 77 19.27 -19.80 -9.81
CA ASP A 77 19.87 -18.91 -8.82
C ASP A 77 19.87 -19.55 -7.41
N PRO A 78 20.90 -20.38 -7.11
CA PRO A 78 21.00 -21.04 -5.82
C PRO A 78 21.12 -20.08 -4.63
N SER A 79 21.68 -18.88 -4.85
CA SER A 79 21.85 -17.87 -3.81
C SER A 79 20.52 -17.22 -3.43
N GLN A 80 19.69 -16.88 -4.43
CA GLN A 80 18.32 -16.43 -4.20
C GLN A 80 17.52 -17.51 -3.47
N PHE A 81 17.61 -18.77 -3.91
CA PHE A 81 16.91 -19.87 -3.26
C PHE A 81 17.35 -20.07 -1.80
N GLU A 82 18.65 -20.00 -1.52
CA GLU A 82 19.16 -20.07 -0.14
C GLU A 82 18.55 -18.96 0.73
N HIS A 83 18.60 -17.72 0.24
CA HIS A 83 18.14 -16.56 1.00
C HIS A 83 16.62 -16.50 1.18
N GLU A 84 15.85 -16.70 0.11
CA GLU A 84 14.40 -16.50 0.11
C GLU A 84 13.62 -17.75 0.53
N VAL A 85 14.19 -18.96 0.43
CA VAL A 85 13.51 -20.22 0.76
C VAL A 85 14.12 -20.88 1.99
N LEU A 86 15.43 -21.14 1.99
CA LEU A 86 16.08 -21.91 3.06
C LEU A 86 16.33 -21.08 4.33
N ASP A 87 16.51 -19.76 4.20
CA ASP A 87 16.71 -18.85 5.34
C ASP A 87 15.40 -18.19 5.82
N ALA A 88 14.27 -18.43 5.14
CA ALA A 88 12.99 -17.83 5.46
C ALA A 88 12.42 -18.37 6.79
N PRO A 89 12.21 -17.52 7.82
CA PRO A 89 11.90 -17.94 9.18
C PRO A 89 10.50 -18.56 9.38
N ARG A 90 9.64 -18.54 8.37
CA ARG A 90 8.25 -19.05 8.45
C ARG A 90 7.92 -20.02 7.32
N PHE A 91 8.92 -20.46 6.57
CA PHE A 91 8.72 -21.40 5.49
C PHE A 91 8.80 -22.84 6.01
N SER A 92 7.73 -23.60 5.80
CA SER A 92 7.73 -25.05 6.00
C SER A 92 7.05 -25.73 4.82
N LEU A 93 7.73 -26.72 4.27
CA LEU A 93 7.14 -27.75 3.44
C LEU A 93 6.82 -28.96 4.31
N HIS A 94 5.85 -29.76 3.90
CA HIS A 94 5.66 -31.08 4.50
C HIS A 94 6.82 -32.00 4.15
N ASP A 95 6.97 -33.08 4.92
CA ASP A 95 8.07 -34.04 4.74
C ASP A 95 8.12 -34.62 3.32
N ASP A 96 6.96 -34.99 2.76
CA ASP A 96 6.87 -35.55 1.40
C ASP A 96 7.30 -34.54 0.33
N GLU A 97 7.05 -33.26 0.58
CA GLU A 97 7.39 -32.17 -0.35
C GLU A 97 8.87 -31.83 -0.29
N TRP A 98 9.48 -31.92 0.90
CA TRP A 98 10.94 -31.85 1.04
C TRP A 98 11.63 -33.00 0.31
N ILE A 99 11.05 -34.21 0.36
CA ILE A 99 11.55 -35.38 -0.37
C ILE A 99 11.46 -35.11 -1.88
N GLU A 100 10.31 -34.67 -2.38
CA GLU A 100 10.14 -34.35 -3.80
C GLU A 100 11.10 -33.25 -4.26
N LEU A 101 11.26 -32.17 -3.48
CA LEU A 101 12.19 -31.09 -3.79
C LEU A 101 13.65 -31.57 -3.80
N ALA A 102 14.03 -32.45 -2.86
CA ALA A 102 15.34 -33.08 -2.87
C ALA A 102 15.54 -33.94 -4.12
N ASP A 103 14.54 -34.72 -4.52
CA ASP A 103 14.61 -35.53 -5.75
C ASP A 103 14.78 -34.67 -7.00
N LEU A 104 14.06 -33.54 -7.09
CA LEU A 104 14.13 -32.61 -8.21
C LEU A 104 15.50 -31.93 -8.33
N THR A 105 16.17 -31.65 -7.20
CA THR A 105 17.43 -30.91 -7.11
C THR A 105 18.69 -31.79 -6.99
N ARG A 106 18.52 -33.11 -6.78
CA ARG A 106 19.63 -34.07 -6.59
C ARG A 106 20.66 -34.00 -7.71
N GLY A 107 21.91 -33.69 -7.33
CA GLY A 107 23.05 -33.64 -8.25
C GLY A 107 23.05 -32.46 -9.22
N LYS A 108 22.13 -31.50 -9.06
CA LYS A 108 21.96 -30.37 -9.98
C LYS A 108 22.19 -29.00 -9.31
N VAL A 109 22.17 -28.94 -7.98
CA VAL A 109 22.46 -27.73 -7.19
C VAL A 109 23.79 -27.89 -6.44
N PRO A 110 24.43 -26.80 -5.99
CA PRO A 110 25.66 -26.89 -5.20
C PRO A 110 25.49 -27.81 -3.97
N PRO A 111 26.50 -28.63 -3.60
CA PRO A 111 26.39 -29.62 -2.52
C PRO A 111 25.88 -29.03 -1.20
N ARG A 112 26.35 -27.84 -0.82
CA ARG A 112 25.90 -27.12 0.37
C ARG A 112 24.38 -26.85 0.37
N ILE A 113 23.80 -26.48 -0.77
CA ILE A 113 22.36 -26.22 -0.90
C ILE A 113 21.58 -27.53 -0.79
N PHE A 114 22.05 -28.58 -1.48
CA PHE A 114 21.43 -29.91 -1.42
C PHE A 114 21.44 -30.50 0.00
N GLU A 115 22.55 -30.38 0.72
CA GLU A 115 22.66 -30.77 2.12
C GLU A 115 21.64 -30.03 3.00
N ARG A 116 21.44 -28.72 2.79
CA ARG A 116 20.42 -27.96 3.52
C ARG A 116 18.99 -28.39 3.21
N ILE A 117 18.68 -28.68 1.94
CA ILE A 117 17.37 -29.20 1.51
C ILE A 117 17.10 -30.56 2.18
N THR A 118 18.07 -31.49 2.12
CA THR A 118 17.93 -32.83 2.72
C THR A 118 17.90 -32.81 4.24
N ALA A 119 18.61 -31.88 4.88
CA ALA A 119 18.54 -31.66 6.32
C ALA A 119 17.21 -31.06 6.79
N ARG A 120 16.29 -30.73 5.85
CA ARG A 120 14.96 -30.14 6.10
C ARG A 120 15.04 -28.91 7.01
N ARG A 121 16.15 -28.16 6.92
CA ARG A 121 16.56 -27.26 7.99
C ARG A 121 15.72 -26.00 7.95
N VAL A 122 14.55 -26.05 8.60
CA VAL A 122 13.92 -24.87 9.20
C VAL A 122 14.98 -24.30 10.14
N ARG A 123 15.31 -23.02 9.98
CA ARG A 123 16.19 -22.30 10.92
C ARG A 123 15.78 -22.71 12.34
N ALA A 124 16.72 -23.23 13.13
CA ALA A 124 16.49 -23.43 14.55
C ALA A 124 15.88 -22.13 15.08
N GLU A 125 14.74 -22.21 15.78
CA GLU A 125 14.16 -21.05 16.45
C GLU A 125 15.33 -20.32 17.09
N VAL A 126 15.60 -19.10 16.62
CA VAL A 126 16.47 -18.21 17.39
C VAL A 126 15.78 -18.19 18.74
N PRO A 127 16.43 -18.65 19.83
CA PRO A 127 15.83 -18.52 21.15
C PRO A 127 15.37 -17.07 21.22
N GLN A 128 14.10 -16.84 21.55
CA GLN A 128 13.70 -15.51 21.97
C GLN A 128 14.52 -15.23 23.22
N GLU A 129 15.73 -14.72 23.04
CA GLU A 129 16.46 -14.03 24.07
C GLU A 129 15.55 -12.89 24.46
N LYS A 130 14.85 -13.11 25.57
CA LYS A 130 14.47 -12.06 26.50
C LYS A 130 15.76 -11.42 27.02
N GLU A 131 16.49 -10.74 26.15
CA GLU A 131 17.47 -9.72 26.48
C GLU A 131 16.76 -8.39 26.19
N SER A 132 16.45 -7.47 27.11
CA SER A 132 16.80 -7.29 28.52
C SER A 132 18.26 -7.54 28.89
N ALA A 133 19.16 -7.52 27.93
CA ALA A 133 20.54 -7.13 28.18
C ALA A 133 20.61 -5.63 27.90
N ALA A 134 20.87 -4.87 28.96
CA ALA A 134 21.30 -3.50 28.85
C ALA A 134 22.53 -3.47 27.92
N LEU A 135 22.39 -2.82 26.78
CA LEU A 135 23.54 -2.48 25.94
C LEU A 135 24.55 -1.70 26.80
N PRO A 136 25.86 -1.89 26.60
CA PRO A 136 26.86 -1.01 27.17
C PRO A 136 26.55 0.40 26.69
N THR A 137 26.32 1.30 27.65
CA THR A 137 26.29 2.74 27.43
C THR A 137 27.71 3.20 27.09
N ASP A 138 28.17 2.89 25.88
CA ASP A 138 29.14 3.75 25.24
C ASP A 138 28.37 4.99 24.81
N ASP A 139 28.75 6.13 25.40
CA ASP A 139 28.25 7.48 25.12
C ASP A 139 28.44 7.83 23.64
N PHE A 140 27.61 7.25 22.78
CA PHE A 140 27.36 7.82 21.47
C PHE A 140 26.48 9.05 21.72
N ASP A 141 27.12 10.22 21.67
CA ASP A 141 26.47 11.52 21.76
C ASP A 141 25.57 11.72 20.53
N LEU A 142 24.41 11.06 20.58
CA LEU A 142 23.37 11.12 19.57
C LEU A 142 22.82 12.55 19.47
N ALA A 143 22.88 13.32 20.55
CA ALA A 143 22.52 14.74 20.54
C ALA A 143 23.53 15.55 19.72
N GLY A 144 24.83 15.35 19.93
CA GLY A 144 25.90 15.97 19.15
C GLY A 144 25.95 15.52 17.68
N PHE A 145 25.62 14.25 17.39
CA PHE A 145 25.49 13.75 16.02
C PHE A 145 24.26 14.31 15.29
N LEU A 146 23.13 14.47 15.99
CA LEU A 146 21.93 15.11 15.44
C LEU A 146 22.13 16.62 15.27
N GLU A 147 22.82 17.30 16.20
CA GLU A 147 23.19 18.71 16.05
C GLU A 147 24.17 18.94 14.89
N SER A 148 25.16 18.06 14.69
CA SER A 148 26.09 18.19 13.54
C SER A 148 25.42 17.87 12.21
N SER A 149 24.52 16.88 12.18
CA SER A 149 23.75 16.52 10.98
C SER A 149 22.68 17.56 10.64
N LEU A 150 22.12 18.26 11.63
CA LEU A 150 21.20 19.38 11.40
C LEU A 150 21.93 20.68 11.04
N ALA A 151 23.18 20.86 11.49
CA ALA A 151 24.01 22.01 11.13
C ALA A 151 24.56 21.93 9.69
N GLU A 152 24.76 20.73 9.13
CA GLU A 152 25.12 20.53 7.72
C GLU A 152 23.94 20.66 6.75
N ILE A 153 22.69 20.64 7.24
CA ILE A 153 21.51 21.06 6.50
C ILE A 153 21.36 22.59 6.66
N ALA A 154 22.39 23.32 6.28
CA ALA A 154 22.21 24.74 5.97
C ALA A 154 21.31 24.82 4.71
N PRO A 155 20.23 25.62 4.73
CA PRO A 155 19.33 25.71 3.59
C PRO A 155 20.10 26.29 2.40
N ALA A 156 20.45 25.43 1.45
CA ALA A 156 20.89 25.85 0.14
C ALA A 156 19.73 26.58 -0.54
N GLY A 157 19.78 27.92 -0.50
CA GLY A 157 18.87 28.79 -1.23
C GLY A 157 17.57 29.12 -0.49
N ALA A 158 17.64 29.77 0.66
CA ALA A 158 16.50 30.54 1.18
C ALA A 158 16.19 31.69 0.21
N GLY A 159 15.26 31.47 -0.72
CA GLY A 159 14.44 32.58 -1.22
C GLY A 159 13.87 33.29 0.00
N LEU A 160 13.97 34.63 0.03
CA LEU A 160 13.68 35.51 1.18
C LEU A 160 12.23 35.34 1.69
N ALA A 161 11.93 34.26 2.42
CA ALA A 161 10.64 34.03 3.05
C ALA A 161 10.33 35.26 3.91
N THR A 162 9.33 36.03 3.51
CA THR A 162 9.01 37.28 4.21
C THR A 162 8.53 36.89 5.61
N PRO A 163 9.17 37.39 6.68
CA PRO A 163 8.84 36.99 8.05
C PRO A 163 7.34 37.14 8.28
N ILE A 164 6.75 36.16 8.98
CA ILE A 164 5.34 36.22 9.35
C ILE A 164 5.19 37.33 10.39
N ASP A 165 4.50 38.41 10.02
CA ASP A 165 4.13 39.45 10.95
C ASP A 165 3.03 38.92 11.88
N ALA A 166 3.40 38.67 13.14
CA ALA A 166 2.50 38.14 14.16
C ALA A 166 1.34 39.09 14.53
N SER A 167 1.37 40.34 14.05
CA SER A 167 0.28 41.30 14.22
C SER A 167 -0.85 41.14 13.19
N LEU A 168 -0.64 40.35 12.13
CA LEU A 168 -1.67 40.10 11.12
C LEU A 168 -2.81 39.23 11.67
N ALA A 169 -4.03 39.58 11.26
CA ALA A 169 -5.20 38.77 11.55
C ALA A 169 -5.06 37.36 10.91
N PRO A 170 -5.50 36.28 11.59
CA PRO A 170 -5.39 34.92 11.06
C PRO A 170 -5.99 34.75 9.66
N GLU A 171 -7.06 35.49 9.33
CA GLU A 171 -7.70 35.48 8.01
C GLU A 171 -6.78 36.02 6.92
N ALA A 172 -5.98 37.05 7.22
CA ALA A 172 -5.00 37.60 6.28
C ALA A 172 -3.86 36.62 6.02
N ILE A 173 -3.45 35.85 7.04
CA ILE A 173 -2.44 34.79 6.89
C ILE A 173 -2.98 33.64 6.04
N VAL A 174 -4.25 33.24 6.24
CA VAL A 174 -4.90 32.22 5.40
C VAL A 174 -5.01 32.67 3.95
N GLU A 175 -5.37 33.92 3.70
CA GLU A 175 -5.43 34.47 2.34
C GLU A 175 -4.04 34.59 1.70
N ARG A 176 -3.01 34.94 2.47
CA ARG A 176 -1.62 34.91 2.01
C ARG A 176 -1.17 33.48 1.68
N ALA A 177 -1.57 32.47 2.47
CA ALA A 177 -1.24 31.08 2.19
C ALA A 177 -1.85 30.59 0.86
N ARG A 178 -3.07 31.04 0.50
CA ARG A 178 -3.69 30.75 -0.81
C ARG A 178 -2.88 31.29 -1.98
N ASN A 179 -2.34 32.49 -1.80
CA ASN A 179 -1.61 33.23 -2.84
C ASN A 179 -0.10 33.24 -2.59
N ALA A 180 0.41 32.23 -1.87
CA ALA A 180 1.81 32.17 -1.48
C ALA A 180 2.70 32.11 -2.73
N TRP A 181 3.80 32.86 -2.71
CA TRP A 181 4.71 33.00 -3.85
C TRP A 181 5.67 31.82 -3.98
N SER A 182 5.80 30.99 -2.94
CA SER A 182 6.54 29.72 -2.99
C SER A 182 5.85 28.61 -2.17
N PRO A 183 6.12 27.34 -2.47
CA PRO A 183 5.64 26.21 -1.66
C PRO A 183 6.12 26.29 -0.20
N GLU A 184 7.36 26.71 0.04
CA GLU A 184 7.94 26.82 1.39
C GLU A 184 7.20 27.88 2.22
N GLU A 185 6.92 29.04 1.62
CA GLU A 185 6.13 30.09 2.28
C GLU A 185 4.73 29.57 2.60
N ARG A 186 4.08 28.88 1.65
CA ARG A 186 2.75 28.31 1.87
C ARG A 186 2.74 27.40 3.09
N VAL A 187 3.69 26.47 3.17
CA VAL A 187 3.77 25.53 4.29
C VAL A 187 3.99 26.27 5.61
N MET A 188 4.92 27.24 5.63
CA MET A 188 5.19 28.05 6.82
C MET A 188 3.93 28.79 7.31
N LEU A 189 3.16 29.40 6.40
CA LEU A 189 1.93 30.11 6.73
C LEU A 189 0.82 29.15 7.21
N LEU A 190 0.72 27.96 6.61
CA LEU A 190 -0.22 26.91 7.02
C LEU A 190 0.11 26.34 8.41
N GLU A 191 1.39 26.07 8.68
CA GLU A 191 1.89 25.63 9.98
C GLU A 191 1.61 26.68 11.06
N TRP A 192 1.90 27.96 10.77
CA TRP A 192 1.58 29.06 11.66
C TRP A 192 0.08 29.15 11.92
N ALA A 193 -0.76 29.13 10.88
CA ALA A 193 -2.21 29.23 11.02
C ALA A 193 -2.79 28.08 11.86
N ALA A 194 -2.31 26.85 11.65
CA ALA A 194 -2.69 25.70 12.45
C ALA A 194 -2.30 25.86 13.93
N ALA A 195 -1.09 26.35 14.22
CA ALA A 195 -0.63 26.59 15.58
C ALA A 195 -1.43 27.69 16.32
N HIS A 196 -2.03 28.62 15.57
CA HIS A 196 -2.85 29.72 16.10
C HIS A 196 -4.36 29.42 16.09
N GLY A 197 -4.74 28.15 15.96
CA GLY A 197 -6.13 27.71 16.13
C GLY A 197 -7.05 27.98 14.94
N VAL A 198 -6.51 28.31 13.77
CA VAL A 198 -7.33 28.41 12.54
C VAL A 198 -7.99 27.06 12.26
N PRO A 199 -9.29 27.04 11.88
CA PRO A 199 -9.99 25.79 11.59
C PRO A 199 -9.29 24.93 10.54
N ARG A 200 -9.25 23.62 10.76
CA ARG A 200 -8.58 22.64 9.88
C ARG A 200 -9.06 22.70 8.42
N LYS A 201 -10.37 22.79 8.20
CA LYS A 201 -11.00 22.70 6.87
C LYS A 201 -10.36 23.64 5.83
N PRO A 202 -10.31 24.97 6.03
CA PRO A 202 -9.69 25.87 5.06
C PRO A 202 -8.21 25.59 4.85
N LEU A 203 -7.47 25.16 5.87
CA LEU A 203 -6.05 24.84 5.74
C LEU A 203 -5.82 23.61 4.86
N VAL A 204 -6.63 22.56 5.05
CA VAL A 204 -6.59 21.36 4.21
C VAL A 204 -7.03 21.68 2.78
N GLU A 205 -8.07 22.50 2.58
CA GLU A 205 -8.51 22.93 1.25
C GLU A 205 -7.39 23.65 0.48
N ILE A 206 -6.63 24.52 1.14
CA ILE A 206 -5.47 25.21 0.54
C ILE A 206 -4.37 24.21 0.17
N ALA A 207 -4.02 23.31 1.08
CA ALA A 207 -3.00 22.30 0.81
C ALA A 207 -3.41 21.32 -0.31
N VAL A 208 -4.67 20.91 -0.36
CA VAL A 208 -5.23 20.06 -1.43
C VAL A 208 -5.22 20.80 -2.78
N ALA A 209 -5.56 22.09 -2.80
CA ALA A 209 -5.48 22.90 -4.01
C ALA A 209 -4.03 23.03 -4.52
N ALA A 210 -3.07 23.20 -3.62
CA ALA A 210 -1.64 23.22 -3.92
C ALA A 210 -1.16 21.93 -4.58
N ILE A 211 -1.53 20.78 -3.99
CA ILE A 211 -1.20 19.45 -4.52
C ILE A 211 -1.81 19.27 -5.92
N ARG A 212 -3.06 19.68 -6.12
CA ARG A 212 -3.72 19.65 -7.45
C ARG A 212 -3.01 20.55 -8.47
N ALA A 213 -2.44 21.67 -8.04
CA ALA A 213 -1.63 22.54 -8.88
C ALA A 213 -0.24 21.94 -9.22
N GLY A 214 0.14 20.83 -8.58
CA GLY A 214 1.38 20.11 -8.84
C GLY A 214 2.49 20.34 -7.81
N GLU A 215 2.21 21.05 -6.72
CA GLU A 215 3.17 21.22 -5.63
C GLU A 215 3.29 19.92 -4.82
N MET A 216 4.44 19.24 -4.95
CA MET A 216 4.74 17.96 -4.29
C MET A 216 5.84 18.12 -3.22
N ASP A 217 5.81 19.23 -2.50
CA ASP A 217 6.77 19.53 -1.44
C ASP A 217 6.62 18.52 -0.26
N PRO A 218 7.72 17.89 0.21
CA PRO A 218 7.68 16.94 1.32
C PRO A 218 7.12 17.52 2.63
N ARG A 219 7.37 18.79 2.93
CA ARG A 219 6.83 19.48 4.11
C ARG A 219 5.35 19.78 3.95
N LEU A 220 4.89 20.14 2.75
CA LEU A 220 3.44 20.28 2.49
C LEU A 220 2.72 18.95 2.74
N ARG A 221 3.30 17.84 2.30
CA ARG A 221 2.77 16.50 2.58
C ARG A 221 2.80 16.15 4.08
N ALA A 222 3.87 16.49 4.79
CA ALA A 222 3.96 16.29 6.25
C ALA A 222 2.90 17.14 6.99
N PHE A 223 2.68 18.38 6.54
CA PHE A 223 1.60 19.23 7.03
C PHE A 223 0.23 18.55 6.82
N VAL A 224 -0.08 18.09 5.61
CA VAL A 224 -1.34 17.35 5.35
C VAL A 224 -1.46 16.13 6.25
N ALA A 225 -0.40 15.33 6.40
CA ALA A 225 -0.37 14.16 7.28
C ALA A 225 -0.76 14.54 8.73
N SER A 226 -0.22 15.65 9.25
CA SER A 226 -0.56 16.15 10.58
C SER A 226 -2.03 16.56 10.70
N GLN A 227 -2.62 17.11 9.64
CA GLN A 227 -4.02 17.55 9.62
C GLN A 227 -5.01 16.38 9.51
N VAL A 228 -4.64 15.30 8.82
CA VAL A 228 -5.44 14.08 8.72
C VAL A 228 -4.97 12.97 9.66
N GLY A 229 -4.37 13.30 10.80
CA GLY A 229 -3.87 12.30 11.76
C GLY A 229 -4.94 11.54 12.56
N THR A 230 -6.23 11.84 12.37
CA THR A 230 -7.34 11.24 13.15
C THR A 230 -8.44 10.67 12.24
N ARG A 231 -9.23 9.73 12.76
CA ARG A 231 -10.37 9.15 12.02
C ARG A 231 -11.33 10.23 11.54
N ALA A 232 -11.73 11.14 12.43
CA ALA A 232 -12.67 12.21 12.10
C ALA A 232 -12.14 13.14 11.00
N ALA A 233 -10.83 13.40 10.99
CA ALA A 233 -10.21 14.19 9.92
C ALA A 233 -10.19 13.43 8.57
N TRP A 234 -9.96 12.12 8.57
CA TRP A 234 -10.09 11.29 7.37
C TRP A 234 -11.53 11.19 6.86
N ASP A 235 -12.51 11.01 7.76
CA ASP A 235 -13.92 10.99 7.36
C ASP A 235 -14.35 12.34 6.75
N ALA A 236 -13.79 13.47 7.22
CA ALA A 236 -14.12 14.81 6.73
C ALA A 236 -13.36 15.24 5.47
N HIS A 237 -12.08 14.86 5.33
CA HIS A 237 -11.17 15.41 4.32
C HIS A 237 -10.44 14.35 3.49
N GLY A 238 -10.49 13.08 3.89
CA GLY A 238 -9.71 12.02 3.29
C GLY A 238 -10.00 11.81 1.81
N LEU A 239 -11.26 11.95 1.39
CA LEU A 239 -11.65 11.82 -0.02
C LEU A 239 -10.94 12.86 -0.90
N ASP A 240 -11.01 14.14 -0.52
CA ASP A 240 -10.40 15.23 -1.28
C ASP A 240 -8.89 15.13 -1.35
N VAL A 241 -8.27 14.74 -0.22
CA VAL A 241 -6.83 14.48 -0.13
C VAL A 241 -6.44 13.37 -1.10
N VAL A 242 -7.09 12.21 -1.05
CA VAL A 242 -6.76 11.08 -1.95
C VAL A 242 -6.95 11.49 -3.42
N LEU A 243 -8.06 12.14 -3.77
CA LEU A 243 -8.32 12.60 -5.14
C LEU A 243 -7.24 13.55 -5.65
N ALA A 244 -6.77 14.50 -4.83
CA ALA A 244 -5.71 15.42 -5.23
C ALA A 244 -4.41 14.72 -5.65
N PHE A 245 -4.02 13.63 -4.98
CA PHE A 245 -2.86 12.83 -5.39
C PHE A 245 -3.17 11.97 -6.62
N LEU A 246 -4.36 11.38 -6.71
CA LEU A 246 -4.76 10.53 -7.84
C LEU A 246 -4.85 11.32 -9.15
N ASP A 247 -5.39 12.55 -9.12
CA ASP A 247 -5.50 13.43 -10.28
C ASP A 247 -4.13 13.76 -10.89
N ARG A 248 -3.08 13.75 -10.06
CA ARG A 248 -1.69 13.99 -10.46
C ARG A 248 -0.90 12.71 -10.70
N SER A 249 -1.50 11.53 -10.52
CA SER A 249 -0.79 10.25 -10.52
C SER A 249 0.43 10.22 -9.57
N ALA A 250 0.35 10.98 -8.47
CA ALA A 250 1.43 11.16 -7.51
C ALA A 250 1.46 10.01 -6.48
N TYR A 251 1.59 8.77 -6.97
CA TYR A 251 1.40 7.56 -6.17
C TYR A 251 2.46 7.36 -5.09
N SER A 252 3.75 7.66 -5.33
CA SER A 252 4.77 7.57 -4.27
C SER A 252 4.47 8.57 -3.15
N SER A 253 4.10 9.80 -3.51
CA SER A 253 3.74 10.83 -2.52
C SER A 253 2.49 10.46 -1.73
N LEU A 254 1.49 9.83 -2.35
CA LEU A 254 0.33 9.29 -1.65
C LEU A 254 0.72 8.15 -0.68
N SER A 255 1.61 7.26 -1.09
CA SER A 255 2.13 6.17 -0.24
C SER A 255 2.90 6.73 0.97
N GLU A 256 3.77 7.72 0.75
CA GLU A 256 4.52 8.41 1.80
C GLU A 256 3.59 9.14 2.78
N LEU A 257 2.54 9.80 2.29
CA LEU A 257 1.51 10.41 3.14
C LEU A 257 0.86 9.36 4.05
N CYS A 258 0.41 8.23 3.49
CA CYS A 258 -0.21 7.16 4.24
C CYS A 258 0.75 6.57 5.28
N ALA A 259 2.03 6.39 4.93
CA ALA A 259 3.05 5.92 5.85
C ALA A 259 3.30 6.88 7.02
N LEU A 260 3.36 8.19 6.77
CA LEU A 260 3.49 9.22 7.81
C LEU A 260 2.31 9.18 8.79
N VAL A 261 1.08 9.16 8.27
CA VAL A 261 -0.15 9.10 9.09
C VAL A 261 -0.17 7.82 9.93
N TRP A 262 0.14 6.68 9.32
CA TRP A 262 0.10 5.38 10.00
C TRP A 262 1.21 5.23 11.05
N SER A 263 2.42 5.68 10.74
CA SER A 263 3.56 5.65 11.67
C SER A 263 3.29 6.49 12.92
N ALA A 264 2.76 7.71 12.73
CA ALA A 264 2.39 8.59 13.84
C ALA A 264 1.30 7.96 14.73
N ALA A 265 0.33 7.27 14.14
CA ALA A 265 -0.73 6.59 14.88
C ALA A 265 -0.22 5.38 15.68
N ARG A 266 0.74 4.61 15.16
CA ARG A 266 1.32 3.44 15.85
C ARG A 266 2.30 3.81 16.97
N GLY A 267 3.05 4.90 16.81
CA GLY A 267 4.06 5.34 17.78
C GLY A 267 3.48 6.02 19.03
N ALA A 268 2.20 6.38 19.03
CA ALA A 268 1.57 7.06 20.16
C ALA A 268 1.30 6.08 21.32
N PRO A 269 1.66 6.42 22.58
CA PRO A 269 1.30 5.60 23.73
C PRO A 269 -0.23 5.48 23.82
N ALA A 270 -0.72 4.26 24.05
CA ALA A 270 -2.13 3.96 24.24
C ALA A 270 -2.63 4.57 25.58
N VAL A 271 -2.95 5.86 25.59
CA VAL A 271 -3.51 6.51 26.77
C VAL A 271 -5.00 6.20 26.82
N ARG A 272 -5.39 5.24 27.65
CA ARG A 272 -6.81 4.99 27.98
C ARG A 272 -7.43 6.26 28.55
N GLY A 273 -8.55 6.71 27.96
CA GLY A 273 -9.39 7.76 28.53
C GLY A 273 -9.15 9.18 28.01
N VAL A 274 -8.28 9.39 27.01
CA VAL A 274 -8.22 10.68 26.30
C VAL A 274 -9.24 10.66 25.15
N PRO A 275 -10.32 11.46 25.22
CA PRO A 275 -11.27 11.56 24.12
C PRO A 275 -10.58 12.17 22.90
N GLY A 276 -10.52 11.42 21.79
CA GLY A 276 -10.06 11.92 20.49
C GLY A 276 -8.88 11.19 19.83
N ARG A 277 -8.27 10.18 20.48
CA ARG A 277 -7.33 9.26 19.80
C ARG A 277 -8.01 7.91 19.59
N ASP A 278 -8.52 7.71 18.37
CA ASP A 278 -9.15 6.46 17.95
C ASP A 278 -8.17 5.29 18.06
N GLU A 279 -8.70 4.08 18.28
CA GLU A 279 -7.93 2.86 18.09
C GLU A 279 -7.32 2.86 16.67
N PRO A 280 -6.07 2.37 16.49
CA PRO A 280 -5.41 2.33 15.18
C PRO A 280 -6.28 1.74 14.07
N GLN A 281 -7.16 0.81 14.43
CA GLN A 281 -8.13 0.18 13.54
C GLN A 281 -9.22 1.14 13.02
N GLY A 282 -9.68 2.07 13.86
CA GLY A 282 -10.66 3.09 13.48
C GLY A 282 -10.10 4.06 12.44
N LEU A 283 -8.84 4.47 12.59
CA LEU A 283 -8.13 5.30 11.61
C LEU A 283 -7.98 4.56 10.27
N LEU A 284 -7.49 3.32 10.28
CA LEU A 284 -7.35 2.51 9.05
C LEU A 284 -8.69 2.32 8.33
N SER A 285 -9.78 2.13 9.07
CA SER A 285 -11.12 2.01 8.49
C SER A 285 -11.53 3.29 7.75
N ALA A 286 -11.30 4.46 8.35
CA ALA A 286 -11.57 5.74 7.69
C ALA A 286 -10.67 5.98 6.47
N MET A 287 -9.37 5.67 6.57
CA MET A 287 -8.45 5.72 5.43
C MET A 287 -8.90 4.83 4.29
N SER A 288 -9.12 3.54 4.55
CA SER A 288 -9.56 2.55 3.55
C SER A 288 -10.84 3.00 2.85
N ALA A 289 -11.79 3.54 3.61
CA ALA A 289 -13.04 3.98 3.05
C ALA A 289 -12.96 5.30 2.27
N ALA A 290 -12.06 6.22 2.65
CA ALA A 290 -11.76 7.40 1.84
C ALA A 290 -11.13 7.01 0.49
N PHE A 291 -10.16 6.07 0.51
CA PHE A 291 -9.58 5.49 -0.70
C PHE A 291 -10.62 4.82 -1.59
N ALA A 292 -11.47 3.97 -1.01
CA ALA A 292 -12.51 3.28 -1.76
C ALA A 292 -13.51 4.26 -2.39
N ALA A 293 -13.90 5.32 -1.68
CA ALA A 293 -14.75 6.37 -2.23
C ALA A 293 -14.08 7.12 -3.38
N ALA A 294 -12.80 7.47 -3.24
CA ALA A 294 -12.01 8.13 -4.28
C ALA A 294 -11.90 7.25 -5.54
N LEU A 295 -11.66 5.96 -5.39
CA LEU A 295 -11.56 5.02 -6.51
C LEU A 295 -12.88 4.82 -7.24
N VAL A 296 -14.01 4.76 -6.52
CA VAL A 296 -15.35 4.74 -7.13
C VAL A 296 -15.62 6.03 -7.91
N HIS A 297 -15.20 7.18 -7.38
CA HIS A 297 -15.29 8.46 -8.09
C HIS A 297 -14.45 8.46 -9.37
N VAL A 298 -13.17 8.08 -9.30
CA VAL A 298 -12.28 8.00 -10.47
C VAL A 298 -12.81 7.02 -11.52
N ALA A 299 -13.34 5.86 -11.09
CA ALA A 299 -13.94 4.90 -12.01
C ALA A 299 -15.14 5.51 -12.74
N ARG A 300 -16.05 6.17 -12.01
CA ARG A 300 -17.22 6.84 -12.59
C ARG A 300 -16.84 7.92 -13.59
N GLU A 301 -15.97 8.86 -13.20
CA GLU A 301 -15.51 9.94 -14.08
C GLU A 301 -14.82 9.40 -15.33
N SER A 302 -14.00 8.36 -15.18
CA SER A 302 -13.32 7.70 -16.30
C SER A 302 -14.31 7.04 -17.26
N LEU A 303 -15.39 6.43 -16.76
CA LEU A 303 -16.44 5.85 -17.60
C LEU A 303 -17.22 6.91 -18.37
N VAL A 304 -17.58 8.02 -17.72
CA VAL A 304 -18.22 9.17 -18.37
C VAL A 304 -17.31 9.76 -19.46
N ALA A 305 -16.01 9.87 -19.19
CA ALA A 305 -15.01 10.35 -20.13
C ALA A 305 -14.59 9.31 -21.19
N SER A 306 -15.20 8.12 -21.23
CA SER A 306 -14.84 7.03 -22.15
C SER A 306 -13.36 6.60 -22.08
N LEU A 307 -12.81 6.56 -20.86
CA LEU A 307 -11.44 6.12 -20.53
C LEU A 307 -11.46 4.75 -19.82
N PRO A 308 -11.75 3.64 -20.52
CA PRO A 308 -11.96 2.33 -19.90
C PRO A 308 -10.71 1.81 -19.16
N ALA A 309 -9.50 2.05 -19.67
CA ALA A 309 -8.27 1.63 -19.02
C ALA A 309 -8.10 2.26 -17.62
N ARG A 310 -8.42 3.57 -17.49
CA ARG A 310 -8.36 4.27 -16.19
C ARG A 310 -9.46 3.79 -15.25
N ALA A 311 -10.65 3.49 -15.78
CA ALA A 311 -11.72 2.90 -14.99
C ALA A 311 -11.34 1.50 -14.47
N MET A 312 -10.75 0.65 -15.32
CA MET A 312 -10.28 -0.69 -14.93
C MET A 312 -9.18 -0.63 -13.87
N ALA A 313 -8.22 0.29 -13.99
CA ALA A 313 -7.20 0.52 -12.98
C ALA A 313 -7.81 0.88 -11.62
N ALA A 314 -8.77 1.82 -11.61
CA ALA A 314 -9.46 2.23 -10.39
C ALA A 314 -10.29 1.09 -9.77
N LEU A 315 -10.99 0.31 -10.59
CA LEU A 315 -11.77 -0.86 -10.13
C LEU A 315 -10.89 -2.00 -9.63
N SER A 316 -9.72 -2.22 -10.24
CA SER A 316 -8.73 -3.18 -9.76
C SER A 316 -8.16 -2.74 -8.41
N ALA A 317 -7.77 -1.47 -8.27
CA ALA A 317 -7.32 -0.92 -7.00
C ALA A 317 -8.41 -0.99 -5.92
N LEU A 318 -9.69 -0.80 -6.28
CA LEU A 318 -10.81 -0.95 -5.36
C LEU A 318 -10.95 -2.40 -4.87
N ALA A 319 -10.72 -3.38 -5.74
CA ALA A 319 -10.75 -4.79 -5.37
C ALA A 319 -9.64 -5.13 -4.35
N CYS A 320 -8.45 -4.50 -4.46
CA CYS A 320 -7.37 -4.65 -3.48
C CYS A 320 -7.77 -4.21 -2.06
N LEU A 321 -8.70 -3.25 -1.94
CA LEU A 321 -9.17 -2.72 -0.66
C LEU A 321 -10.22 -3.59 0.02
N ALA A 322 -10.85 -4.52 -0.71
CA ALA A 322 -12.09 -5.18 -0.29
C ALA A 322 -13.13 -4.12 0.17
N PRO A 323 -13.82 -3.45 -0.77
CA PRO A 323 -14.51 -2.20 -0.50
C PRO A 323 -15.47 -2.28 0.69
N PRO A 324 -15.57 -1.22 1.51
CA PRO A 324 -16.40 -1.24 2.72
C PRO A 324 -17.90 -1.31 2.36
N PRO A 325 -18.72 -2.01 3.16
CA PRO A 325 -20.16 -2.17 2.90
C PRO A 325 -20.93 -0.87 2.68
N ARG A 326 -20.49 0.23 3.32
CA ARG A 326 -21.10 1.57 3.17
C ARG A 326 -21.10 2.11 1.74
N LEU A 327 -20.22 1.59 0.87
CA LEU A 327 -20.13 1.96 -0.54
C LEU A 327 -20.91 1.02 -1.47
N SER A 328 -21.60 0.02 -0.93
CA SER A 328 -22.32 -1.01 -1.71
C SER A 328 -23.27 -0.40 -2.75
N ARG A 329 -24.08 0.60 -2.35
CA ARG A 329 -24.98 1.30 -3.26
C ARG A 329 -24.23 2.03 -4.37
N THR A 330 -23.20 2.80 -4.02
CA THR A 330 -22.41 3.58 -4.98
C THR A 330 -21.69 2.70 -6.00
N ILE A 331 -21.19 1.54 -5.56
CA ILE A 331 -20.58 0.53 -6.44
C ILE A 331 -21.64 -0.12 -7.34
N PHE A 332 -22.81 -0.46 -6.79
CA PHE A 332 -23.91 -1.02 -7.58
C PHE A 332 -24.40 -0.03 -8.65
N ASP A 333 -24.42 1.27 -8.33
CA ASP A 333 -24.79 2.32 -9.29
C ASP A 333 -23.81 2.39 -10.48
N LEU A 334 -22.56 1.93 -10.35
CA LEU A 334 -21.63 1.84 -11.48
C LEU A 334 -22.12 0.88 -12.56
N LEU A 335 -22.91 -0.15 -12.25
CA LEU A 335 -23.49 -1.06 -13.26
C LEU A 335 -24.38 -0.33 -14.27
N ARG A 336 -24.86 0.87 -13.92
CA ARG A 336 -25.72 1.71 -14.77
C ARG A 336 -24.95 2.83 -15.47
N ALA A 337 -23.65 2.95 -15.22
CA ALA A 337 -22.83 3.98 -15.84
C ALA A 337 -22.64 3.70 -17.34
N PRO A 338 -22.55 4.75 -18.18
CA PRO A 338 -22.24 4.58 -19.59
C PRO A 338 -20.89 3.89 -19.77
N GLY A 339 -20.77 3.03 -20.79
CA GLY A 339 -19.51 2.36 -21.11
C GLY A 339 -19.19 1.11 -20.28
N VAL A 340 -20.06 0.70 -19.37
CA VAL A 340 -19.89 -0.56 -18.61
C VAL A 340 -20.27 -1.77 -19.45
N ALA A 341 -19.26 -2.41 -20.04
CA ALA A 341 -19.37 -3.64 -20.81
C ALA A 341 -18.08 -4.48 -20.69
N GLY A 342 -18.14 -5.75 -21.12
CA GLY A 342 -16.98 -6.63 -21.17
C GLY A 342 -16.21 -6.72 -19.86
N GLU A 343 -14.92 -6.39 -19.90
CA GLU A 343 -14.01 -6.49 -18.75
C GLU A 343 -14.29 -5.45 -17.67
N VAL A 344 -14.74 -4.25 -18.05
CA VAL A 344 -15.18 -3.24 -17.09
C VAL A 344 -16.34 -3.79 -16.27
N LEU A 345 -17.32 -4.42 -16.94
CA LEU A 345 -18.45 -5.05 -16.26
C LEU A 345 -17.96 -6.16 -15.30
N ALA A 346 -17.04 -7.02 -15.75
CA ALA A 346 -16.47 -8.07 -14.90
C ALA A 346 -15.80 -7.50 -13.63
N LEU A 347 -15.08 -6.39 -13.72
CA LEU A 347 -14.47 -5.74 -12.55
C LEU A 347 -15.49 -5.04 -11.64
N VAL A 348 -16.56 -4.47 -12.20
CA VAL A 348 -17.67 -3.93 -11.36
C VAL A 348 -18.35 -5.08 -10.62
N GLU A 349 -18.66 -6.19 -11.29
CA GLU A 349 -19.27 -7.38 -10.67
C GLU A 349 -18.38 -7.99 -9.59
N LEU A 350 -17.07 -8.08 -9.83
CA LEU A 350 -16.09 -8.48 -8.82
C LEU A 350 -16.21 -7.62 -7.56
N ASN A 351 -16.20 -6.30 -7.70
CA ASN A 351 -16.29 -5.38 -6.57
C ASN A 351 -17.66 -5.46 -5.86
N VAL A 352 -18.76 -5.64 -6.59
CA VAL A 352 -20.09 -5.90 -6.01
C VAL A 352 -20.08 -7.19 -5.20
N ARG A 353 -19.43 -8.26 -5.68
CA ARG A 353 -19.32 -9.52 -4.95
C ARG A 353 -18.46 -9.34 -3.70
N LEU A 354 -17.32 -8.66 -3.81
CA LEU A 354 -16.45 -8.38 -2.66
C LEU A 354 -17.18 -7.59 -1.57
N VAL A 355 -17.94 -6.55 -1.92
CA VAL A 355 -18.70 -5.77 -0.93
C VAL A 355 -19.78 -6.59 -0.20
N LYS A 356 -20.34 -7.62 -0.87
CA LYS A 356 -21.41 -8.48 -0.34
C LYS A 356 -20.90 -9.68 0.46
N HIS A 357 -19.80 -10.27 0.02
CA HIS A 357 -19.34 -11.59 0.46
C HIS A 357 -17.95 -11.58 1.09
N SER A 358 -17.21 -10.47 1.03
CA SER A 358 -16.10 -10.31 1.94
C SER A 358 -16.71 -10.31 3.35
N SER A 359 -16.52 -11.39 4.11
CA SER A 359 -16.44 -11.28 5.57
C SER A 359 -15.57 -10.06 5.81
N ALA A 360 -16.13 -8.99 6.38
CA ALA A 360 -15.53 -7.66 6.40
C ALA A 360 -14.03 -7.81 6.68
N ARG A 361 -13.19 -7.71 5.63
CA ARG A 361 -11.76 -7.78 5.87
C ARG A 361 -11.49 -6.52 6.65
N ASP A 362 -10.98 -6.72 7.86
CA ASP A 362 -10.55 -5.60 8.67
C ASP A 362 -9.64 -4.72 7.81
N ALA A 363 -9.96 -3.43 7.76
CA ALA A 363 -9.19 -2.48 6.99
C ALA A 363 -7.71 -2.63 7.38
N SER A 364 -6.86 -2.88 6.38
CA SER A 364 -5.44 -3.09 6.60
C SER A 364 -4.62 -2.08 5.81
N PHE A 365 -3.51 -1.64 6.41
CA PHE A 365 -2.57 -0.75 5.74
C PHE A 365 -2.00 -1.39 4.47
N GLU A 366 -1.72 -2.69 4.50
CA GLU A 366 -1.28 -3.47 3.34
C GLU A 366 -2.25 -3.39 2.16
N SER A 367 -3.56 -3.37 2.42
CA SER A 367 -4.57 -3.24 1.36
C SER A 367 -4.52 -1.86 0.69
N ILE A 368 -4.28 -0.80 1.47
CA ILE A 368 -4.11 0.57 0.96
C ILE A 368 -2.85 0.64 0.08
N VAL A 369 -1.73 0.11 0.58
CA VAL A 369 -0.47 0.05 -0.17
C VAL A 369 -0.63 -0.75 -1.47
N ALA A 370 -1.29 -1.91 -1.41
CA ALA A 370 -1.61 -2.73 -2.58
C ALA A 370 -2.48 -1.99 -3.60
N ALA A 371 -3.45 -1.18 -3.15
CA ALA A 371 -4.28 -0.37 -4.03
C ALA A 371 -3.46 0.74 -4.71
N ILE A 372 -2.54 1.40 -4.00
CA ILE A 372 -1.64 2.42 -4.56
C ILE A 372 -0.70 1.80 -5.60
N HIS A 373 -0.08 0.66 -5.28
CA HIS A 373 0.76 -0.07 -6.23
C HIS A 373 -0.01 -0.49 -7.47
N CYS A 374 -1.24 -0.98 -7.31
CA CYS A 374 -2.12 -1.33 -8.44
C CYS A 374 -2.33 -0.14 -9.40
N LEU A 375 -2.53 1.07 -8.87
CA LEU A 375 -2.68 2.27 -9.69
C LEU A 375 -1.37 2.69 -10.35
N ALA A 376 -0.25 2.62 -9.63
CA ALA A 376 1.08 2.93 -10.17
C ALA A 376 1.44 1.99 -11.32
N ASP A 377 1.14 0.70 -11.15
CA ASP A 377 1.33 -0.34 -12.16
C ASP A 377 0.48 -0.14 -13.41
N ALA A 378 -0.74 0.39 -13.27
CA ALA A 378 -1.62 0.66 -14.39
C ALA A 378 -1.37 2.04 -15.04
N GLY A 379 -0.63 2.94 -14.38
CA GLY A 379 -0.32 4.30 -14.85
C GLY A 379 0.62 4.31 -16.06
N PRO A 380 0.48 5.26 -17.01
CA PRO A 380 1.34 5.34 -18.20
C PRO A 380 2.81 5.23 -17.80
N GLU A 381 3.59 4.42 -18.53
CA GLU A 381 5.04 4.45 -18.37
C GLU A 381 5.48 5.90 -18.62
N ALA A 382 6.11 6.50 -17.62
CA ALA A 382 6.48 7.91 -17.61
C ALA A 382 7.55 8.22 -18.66
#